data_AF-A0A937CJM1-F1
#
_entry.id   AF-A0A937CJM1-F1
#
_cell.length_a   1.000
_cell.length_b   1.000
_cell.length_c   1.000
_cell.angle_alpha   90.00
_cell.angle_beta   90.00
_cell.angle_gamma   90.00
#
_symmetry.space_group_name_H-M   'P 1'
#
loop_
_entity.id
_entity.type
_entity.pdbx_description
1 polymer ?
#
loop_
_entity_poly.entity_id
_entity_poly.type
_entity_poly.pdbx_seq_one_letter_code
_entity_poly.pdbx_strand_id
1 'polypeptide(L)'
;MRYVSGTETHTGYTEQGIIKHFEDFGATFHDELKLTQYGRKIWYVHQWAGAGNGQNEGNGLSNAIKALYFNSLKEKREMPDLVISSHYHKAIMASYSQDWQTHYAMITPSFQMKTRFGQKVSAFQRNDIGVGLAEVSTNGLIKIHRPLLME
;
A
#
# COMPACT_ATOMS: atom_id res chain seq x y z
N MET A 1 -7.42 -17.35 1.15
CA MET A 1 -7.30 -15.88 1.40
C MET A 1 -5.82 -15.48 1.30
N ARG A 2 -5.45 -14.25 0.93
CA ARG A 2 -4.03 -13.80 0.91
C ARG A 2 -3.88 -12.51 1.70
N TYR A 3 -2.79 -12.37 2.45
CA TYR A 3 -2.48 -11.16 3.21
C TYR A 3 -0.98 -10.88 3.24
N VAL A 4 -0.62 -9.62 3.53
CA VAL A 4 0.76 -9.14 3.61
C VAL A 4 1.19 -9.00 5.08
N SER A 5 2.49 -9.12 5.37
CA SER A 5 3.07 -8.95 6.72
C SER A 5 2.60 -7.70 7.45
N GLY A 6 2.68 -7.73 8.78
CA GLY A 6 2.46 -6.57 9.62
C GLY A 6 3.80 -5.95 10.01
N THR A 7 3.75 -5.11 11.04
CA THR A 7 4.97 -4.70 11.76
C THR A 7 4.97 -5.45 13.09
N GLU A 8 5.92 -6.38 13.27
CA GLU A 8 6.05 -7.27 14.43
C GLU A 8 5.93 -6.54 15.78
N THR A 9 6.48 -5.33 15.87
CA THR A 9 6.63 -4.56 17.12
C THR A 9 5.34 -3.93 17.64
N HIS A 10 4.23 -3.99 16.89
CA HIS A 10 2.98 -3.32 17.27
C HIS A 10 1.86 -4.27 17.73
N THR A 11 1.96 -5.56 17.43
CA THR A 11 0.92 -6.55 17.76
C THR A 11 1.32 -7.47 18.91
N GLY A 12 2.61 -7.61 19.22
CA GLY A 12 3.09 -8.62 20.17
C GLY A 12 2.93 -10.06 19.67
N TYR A 13 2.49 -10.23 18.42
CA TYR A 13 2.34 -11.50 17.72
C TYR A 13 3.26 -11.48 16.50
N THR A 14 4.07 -12.51 16.34
CA THR A 14 4.76 -12.78 15.08
C THR A 14 3.71 -13.15 14.02
N GLU A 15 4.01 -12.92 12.74
CA GLU A 15 3.13 -13.26 11.62
C GLU A 15 2.71 -14.75 11.65
N GLN A 16 3.57 -15.61 12.22
CA GLN A 16 3.30 -17.02 12.50
C GLN A 16 2.16 -17.25 13.52
N GLY A 17 1.99 -16.36 14.49
CA GLY A 17 0.86 -16.38 15.44
C GLY A 17 -0.46 -15.95 14.78
N ILE A 18 -0.40 -15.03 13.81
CA ILE A 18 -1.57 -14.56 13.07
C ILE A 18 -2.08 -15.63 12.10
N ILE A 19 -1.18 -16.42 11.46
CA ILE A 19 -1.55 -17.55 10.59
C ILE A 19 -2.56 -18.47 11.29
N LYS A 20 -2.35 -18.79 12.57
CA LYS A 20 -3.23 -19.67 13.36
C LYS A 20 -4.67 -19.17 13.47
N HIS A 21 -4.90 -17.86 13.44
CA HIS A 21 -6.24 -17.27 13.45
C HIS A 21 -6.93 -17.34 12.08
N PHE A 22 -6.18 -17.64 11.03
CA PHE A 22 -6.68 -17.73 9.65
C PHE A 22 -6.43 -19.10 8.99
N GLU A 23 -5.95 -20.09 9.74
CA GLU A 23 -5.70 -21.46 9.25
C GLU A 23 -6.97 -22.07 8.66
N ASP A 24 -8.11 -21.92 9.35
CA ASP A 24 -9.42 -22.41 8.91
C ASP A 24 -9.92 -21.74 7.61
N PHE A 25 -9.38 -20.57 7.26
CA PHE A 25 -9.72 -19.83 6.04
C PHE A 25 -8.74 -20.09 4.89
N GLY A 26 -7.77 -21.00 5.07
CA GLY A 26 -6.73 -21.29 4.09
C GLY A 26 -5.97 -20.02 3.70
N ALA A 27 -5.64 -19.18 4.68
CA ALA A 27 -4.94 -17.93 4.42
C ALA A 27 -3.44 -18.17 4.19
N THR A 28 -2.89 -17.52 3.17
CA THR A 28 -1.46 -17.58 2.85
C THR A 28 -0.81 -16.22 3.07
N PHE A 29 0.33 -16.27 3.74
CA PHE A 29 1.17 -15.15 4.09
C PHE A 29 2.16 -14.79 2.97
N HIS A 30 2.43 -13.49 2.79
CA HIS A 30 3.43 -12.98 1.87
C HIS A 30 4.11 -11.71 2.41
N ASP A 31 5.43 -11.59 2.32
CA ASP A 31 6.11 -10.30 2.58
C ASP A 31 5.84 -9.28 1.47
N GLU A 32 5.83 -9.77 0.24
CA GLU A 32 5.39 -9.04 -0.95
C GLU A 32 4.39 -9.92 -1.69
N LEU A 33 3.17 -9.42 -1.87
CA LEU A 33 2.16 -10.11 -2.66
C LEU A 33 2.10 -9.47 -4.05
N LYS A 34 2.45 -10.23 -5.08
CA LYS A 34 2.42 -9.79 -6.48
C LYS A 34 1.27 -10.49 -7.18
N LEU A 35 0.32 -9.71 -7.67
CA LEU A 35 -0.86 -10.19 -8.40
C LEU A 35 -0.88 -9.61 -9.81
N THR A 36 -1.57 -10.31 -10.70
CA THR A 36 -1.87 -9.82 -12.05
C THR A 36 -3.37 -9.88 -12.27
N GLN A 37 -3.96 -8.77 -12.69
CA GLN A 37 -5.38 -8.65 -12.98
C GLN A 37 -5.55 -7.96 -14.34
N TYR A 38 -6.23 -8.62 -15.28
CA TYR A 38 -6.43 -8.10 -16.65
C TYR A 38 -5.16 -7.52 -17.30
N GLY A 39 -4.03 -8.22 -17.14
CA GLY A 39 -2.72 -7.80 -17.68
C GLY A 39 -1.97 -6.75 -16.86
N ARG A 40 -2.53 -6.24 -15.76
CA ARG A 40 -1.89 -5.26 -14.86
C ARG A 40 -1.26 -5.91 -13.65
N LYS A 41 -0.04 -5.48 -13.33
CA LYS A 41 0.77 -5.96 -12.21
C LYS A 41 0.49 -5.09 -10.98
N ILE A 42 -0.06 -5.71 -9.95
CA ILE A 42 -0.44 -5.07 -8.69
C ILE A 42 0.39 -5.68 -7.59
N TRP A 43 1.19 -4.86 -6.92
CA TRP A 43 2.06 -5.30 -5.83
C TRP A 43 1.53 -4.75 -4.51
N TYR A 44 1.47 -5.62 -3.51
CA TYR A 44 1.06 -5.30 -2.15
C TYR A 44 2.24 -5.52 -1.22
N VAL A 45 2.53 -4.52 -0.41
CA VAL A 45 3.64 -4.52 0.56
C VAL A 45 3.16 -3.86 1.84
N HIS A 46 3.66 -4.26 3.01
CA HIS A 46 3.21 -3.63 4.25
C HIS A 46 3.84 -2.26 4.43
N GLN A 47 5.17 -2.26 4.52
CA GLN A 47 6.01 -1.08 4.65
C GLN A 47 6.60 -0.73 3.29
N TRP A 48 6.50 0.55 2.94
CA TRP A 48 7.11 1.09 1.73
C TRP A 48 7.40 2.58 1.95
N ALA A 49 7.15 3.42 0.94
CA ALA A 49 7.34 4.85 1.05
C ALA A 49 6.29 5.52 1.93
N GLY A 50 6.73 6.53 2.66
CA GLY A 50 5.87 7.40 3.44
C GLY A 50 5.04 8.33 2.54
N ALA A 51 3.90 8.75 3.06
CA ALA A 51 3.01 9.70 2.39
C ALA A 51 3.58 11.12 2.30
N GLY A 52 4.52 11.51 3.17
CA GLY A 52 4.82 12.93 3.41
C GLY A 52 3.72 13.64 4.20
N ASN A 53 3.94 14.92 4.52
CA ASN A 53 3.03 15.73 5.35
C ASN A 53 2.95 17.18 4.87
N GLY A 54 1.84 17.85 5.19
CA GLY A 54 1.61 19.26 4.85
C GLY A 54 1.72 19.50 3.34
N GLN A 55 2.48 20.53 2.95
CA GLN A 55 2.72 20.86 1.54
C GLN A 55 3.45 19.77 0.75
N ASN A 56 4.06 18.78 1.42
CA ASN A 56 4.79 17.67 0.79
C ASN A 56 3.98 16.37 0.78
N GLU A 57 2.70 16.42 1.12
CA GLU A 57 1.81 15.27 1.04
C GLU A 57 1.74 14.73 -0.39
N GLY A 58 2.06 13.44 -0.55
CA GLY A 58 2.12 12.73 -1.83
C GLY A 58 3.53 12.61 -2.40
N ASN A 59 4.43 13.54 -2.07
CA ASN A 59 5.78 13.58 -2.67
C ASN A 59 6.61 12.33 -2.34
N GLY A 60 6.45 11.77 -1.15
CA GLY A 60 7.15 10.55 -0.75
C GLY A 60 6.80 9.36 -1.65
N LEU A 61 5.51 9.18 -1.95
CA LEU A 61 5.05 8.13 -2.86
C LEU A 61 5.48 8.40 -4.30
N SER A 62 5.28 9.62 -4.83
CA SER A 62 5.67 9.97 -6.20
C SER A 62 7.16 9.71 -6.45
N ASN A 63 8.03 10.10 -5.51
CA ASN A 63 9.46 9.88 -5.61
C ASN A 63 9.83 8.40 -5.47
N ALA A 64 9.11 7.63 -4.66
CA ALA A 64 9.34 6.20 -4.53
C ALA A 64 8.95 5.42 -5.78
N ILE A 65 7.84 5.76 -6.44
CA ILE A 65 7.48 5.17 -7.74
C ILE A 65 8.56 5.50 -8.77
N LYS A 66 9.01 6.76 -8.81
CA LYS A 66 10.09 7.18 -9.70
C LYS A 66 11.39 6.42 -9.44
N ALA A 67 11.79 6.25 -8.18
CA ALA A 67 12.96 5.47 -7.83
C ALA A 67 12.81 3.99 -8.22
N LEU A 68 11.63 3.40 -7.97
CA LEU A 68 11.32 2.02 -8.36
C LEU A 68 11.40 1.85 -9.88
N TYR A 69 10.92 2.81 -10.66
CA TYR A 69 11.03 2.81 -12.12
C TYR A 69 12.49 2.73 -12.59
N PHE A 70 13.33 3.66 -12.16
CA PHE A 70 14.73 3.69 -12.58
C PHE A 70 15.54 2.49 -12.05
N ASN A 71 15.23 2.01 -10.85
CA ASN A 71 15.85 0.79 -10.31
C ASN A 71 15.43 -0.44 -11.13
N SER A 72 14.15 -0.55 -11.50
CA SER A 72 13.65 -1.65 -12.33
C SER A 72 14.30 -1.65 -13.71
N LEU A 73 14.49 -0.48 -14.33
CA LEU A 73 15.24 -0.36 -15.58
C LEU A 73 16.70 -0.79 -15.43
N LYS A 74 17.39 -0.28 -14.40
CA LYS A 74 18.81 -0.58 -14.13
C LYS A 74 19.03 -2.07 -13.88
N GLU A 75 18.12 -2.70 -13.14
CA GLU A 75 18.23 -4.10 -12.71
C GLU A 75 17.55 -5.09 -13.68
N LYS A 76 16.94 -4.58 -14.77
CA LYS A 76 16.12 -5.36 -15.71
C LYS A 76 15.01 -6.16 -15.01
N ARG A 77 14.40 -5.55 -13.99
CA ARG A 77 13.29 -6.11 -13.22
C ARG A 77 11.96 -5.60 -13.76
N GLU A 78 10.91 -6.33 -13.42
CA GLU A 78 9.55 -5.93 -13.75
C GLU A 78 9.14 -4.70 -12.93
N MET A 79 8.45 -3.76 -13.59
CA MET A 79 7.82 -2.62 -12.95
C MET A 79 6.33 -2.92 -12.72
N PRO A 80 5.78 -2.71 -11.51
CA PRO A 80 4.34 -2.81 -11.28
C PRO A 80 3.58 -1.63 -11.91
N ASP A 81 2.33 -1.85 -12.29
CA ASP A 81 1.42 -0.77 -12.67
C ASP A 81 0.85 -0.07 -11.41
N LEU A 82 0.70 -0.80 -10.29
CA LEU A 82 0.18 -0.29 -9.03
C LEU A 82 0.89 -0.91 -7.83
N VAL A 83 1.34 -0.08 -6.89
CA VAL A 83 1.85 -0.49 -5.57
C VAL A 83 0.88 -0.06 -4.48
N ILE A 84 0.49 -0.99 -3.60
CA ILE A 84 -0.41 -0.73 -2.47
C ILE A 84 0.31 -1.04 -1.17
N SER A 85 0.33 -0.07 -0.25
CA SER A 85 0.89 -0.25 1.09
C SER A 85 -0.06 0.14 2.22
N SER A 86 0.27 -0.25 3.46
CA SER A 86 -0.64 -0.08 4.61
C SER A 86 -0.01 0.53 5.85
N HIS A 87 1.31 0.41 6.06
CA HIS A 87 1.98 0.77 7.32
C HIS A 87 1.66 2.17 7.87
N TYR A 88 1.63 3.18 7.01
CA TYR A 88 1.44 4.58 7.43
C TYR A 88 -0.02 4.96 7.69
N HIS A 89 -0.98 4.11 7.28
CA HIS A 89 -2.41 4.31 7.47
C HIS A 89 -2.90 5.73 7.16
N LYS A 90 -2.36 6.31 6.08
CA LYS A 90 -2.69 7.65 5.62
C LYS A 90 -3.22 7.53 4.21
N ALA A 91 -4.48 7.87 4.02
CA ALA A 91 -5.19 7.53 2.79
C ALA A 91 -4.75 8.44 1.64
N ILE A 92 -3.69 8.05 0.94
CA ILE A 92 -3.06 8.87 -0.10
C ILE A 92 -2.75 8.07 -1.34
N MET A 93 -2.76 8.76 -2.47
CA MET A 93 -2.50 8.21 -3.78
C MET A 93 -1.53 9.10 -4.52
N ALA A 94 -0.67 8.49 -5.33
CA ALA A 94 0.27 9.18 -6.19
C ALA A 94 0.43 8.42 -7.50
N SER A 95 0.94 9.11 -8.51
CA SER A 95 1.26 8.52 -9.81
C SER A 95 2.54 9.11 -10.37
N TYR A 96 3.24 8.32 -11.18
CA TYR A 96 4.37 8.76 -11.97
C TYR A 96 4.23 8.24 -13.39
N SER A 97 4.37 9.14 -14.37
CA SER A 97 4.28 8.80 -15.79
C SER A 97 5.64 8.96 -16.46
N GLN A 98 6.05 7.93 -17.19
CA GLN A 98 7.30 7.89 -17.97
C GLN A 98 7.12 6.93 -19.13
N ASP A 99 7.69 7.25 -20.29
CA ASP A 99 7.70 6.36 -21.47
C ASP A 99 6.32 5.82 -21.88
N TRP A 100 5.32 6.73 -21.86
CA TRP A 100 3.91 6.45 -22.19
C TRP A 100 3.22 5.45 -21.25
N GLN A 101 3.81 5.17 -20.09
CA GLN A 101 3.24 4.36 -19.03
C GLN A 101 3.00 5.20 -17.79
N THR A 102 1.93 4.91 -17.07
CA THR A 102 1.61 5.52 -15.77
C THR A 102 1.62 4.44 -14.71
N HIS A 103 2.45 4.65 -13.69
CA HIS A 103 2.55 3.82 -12.51
C HIS A 103 1.89 4.51 -11.33
N TYR A 104 1.19 3.74 -10.52
CA TYR A 104 0.42 4.26 -9.40
C TYR A 104 0.94 3.74 -8.08
N ALA A 105 0.72 4.50 -7.02
CA ALA A 105 0.82 4.00 -5.67
C ALA A 105 -0.30 4.50 -4.78
N MET A 106 -0.64 3.68 -3.78
CA MET A 106 -1.63 3.98 -2.76
C MET A 106 -1.11 3.56 -1.39
N ILE A 107 -1.31 4.41 -0.39
CA ILE A 107 -1.31 4.00 1.03
C ILE A 107 -2.76 3.85 1.45
N THR A 108 -3.10 2.67 1.95
CA THR A 108 -4.44 2.34 2.43
C THR A 108 -4.73 3.01 3.78
N PRO A 109 -5.98 3.40 4.03
CA PRO A 109 -6.42 3.81 5.37
C PRO A 109 -6.29 2.65 6.38
N SER A 110 -6.44 2.98 7.66
CA SER A 110 -6.54 2.01 8.74
C SER A 110 -7.93 1.38 8.81
N PHE A 111 -8.01 0.20 9.43
CA PHE A 111 -9.27 -0.37 9.93
C PHE A 111 -9.49 -0.11 11.43
N GLN A 112 -8.55 0.59 12.07
CA GLN A 112 -8.57 0.85 13.52
C GLN A 112 -8.06 2.27 13.85
N MET A 113 -8.42 2.73 15.05
CA MET A 113 -7.87 3.95 15.63
C MET A 113 -6.35 3.83 15.85
N LYS A 114 -5.64 4.97 15.80
CA LYS A 114 -4.21 5.00 16.13
C LYS A 114 -3.92 4.37 17.48
N THR A 115 -2.90 3.52 17.49
CA THR A 115 -2.31 3.00 18.73
C THR A 115 -1.67 4.13 19.54
N ARG A 116 -1.33 3.86 20.80
CA ARG A 116 -0.55 4.79 21.63
C ARG A 116 0.77 5.21 20.97
N PHE A 117 1.40 4.31 20.23
CA PHE A 117 2.59 4.62 19.44
C PHE A 117 2.26 5.59 18.30
N GLY A 118 1.21 5.30 17.51
CA GLY A 118 0.72 6.16 16.44
C GLY A 118 0.41 7.59 16.91
N GLN A 119 -0.21 7.73 18.09
CA GLN A 119 -0.49 9.02 18.72
C GLN A 119 0.80 9.77 19.10
N LYS A 120 1.86 9.08 19.54
CA LYS A 120 3.15 9.73 19.87
C LYS A 120 3.90 10.24 18.64
N VAL A 121 3.89 9.48 17.55
CA VAL A 121 4.66 9.82 16.34
C VAL A 121 3.91 10.75 15.38
N SER A 122 2.58 10.85 15.51
CA SER A 122 1.73 11.60 14.58
C SER A 122 0.52 12.23 15.28
N ALA A 123 0.74 12.88 16.43
CA ALA A 123 -0.30 13.42 17.30
C ALA A 123 -1.31 14.34 16.60
N PHE A 124 -0.85 15.16 15.65
CA PHE A 124 -1.69 16.12 14.93
C PHE A 124 -2.29 15.58 13.63
N GLN A 125 -1.92 14.38 13.23
CA GLN A 125 -2.49 13.77 12.04
C GLN A 125 -3.82 13.11 12.43
N ARG A 126 -4.84 13.26 11.59
CA ARG A 126 -6.13 12.59 11.78
C ARG A 126 -5.98 11.06 11.65
N ASN A 127 -6.91 10.31 12.24
CA ASN A 127 -7.10 8.90 11.89
C ASN A 127 -7.81 8.82 10.54
N ASP A 128 -7.17 8.24 9.53
CA ASP A 128 -7.86 7.86 8.31
C ASP A 128 -8.33 6.42 8.48
N ILE A 129 -9.57 6.24 8.93
CA ILE A 129 -10.20 4.91 9.05
C ILE A 129 -11.14 4.72 7.87
N GLY A 130 -11.04 3.60 7.16
CA GLY A 130 -11.91 3.34 6.04
C GLY A 130 -11.34 2.37 5.01
N VAL A 131 -11.65 2.61 3.74
CA VAL A 131 -11.30 1.72 2.63
C VAL A 131 -10.68 2.51 1.47
N GLY A 132 -9.57 2.00 0.95
CA GLY A 132 -9.02 2.41 -0.34
C GLY A 132 -9.54 1.48 -1.45
N LEU A 133 -9.90 2.06 -2.60
CA LEU A 133 -10.44 1.30 -3.73
C LEU A 133 -9.66 1.60 -5.01
N ALA A 134 -9.20 0.52 -5.65
CA ALA A 134 -8.64 0.54 -7.00
C ALA A 134 -9.39 -0.47 -7.86
N GLU A 135 -9.84 -0.02 -9.02
CA GLU A 135 -10.51 -0.84 -10.03
C GLU A 135 -9.54 -1.09 -11.19
N VAL A 136 -9.46 -2.34 -11.64
CA VAL A 136 -8.82 -2.69 -12.91
C VAL A 136 -9.90 -3.20 -13.84
N SER A 137 -10.22 -2.44 -14.88
CA SER A 137 -11.21 -2.82 -15.87
C SER A 137 -10.66 -3.91 -16.81
N THR A 138 -11.53 -4.62 -17.52
CA THR A 138 -11.15 -5.74 -18.42
C THR A 138 -10.24 -5.32 -19.58
N ASN A 139 -10.28 -4.05 -19.98
CA ASN A 139 -9.35 -3.45 -20.96
C ASN A 139 -7.99 -3.04 -20.34
N GLY A 140 -7.75 -3.36 -19.08
CA GLY A 140 -6.55 -3.00 -18.34
C GLY A 140 -6.49 -1.54 -17.90
N LEU A 141 -7.58 -0.75 -17.95
CA LEU A 141 -7.57 0.58 -17.35
C LEU A 141 -7.54 0.46 -15.82
N ILE A 142 -6.62 1.18 -15.17
CA ILE A 142 -6.58 1.30 -13.71
C ILE A 142 -7.27 2.59 -13.32
N LYS A 143 -8.30 2.49 -12.49
CA LYS A 143 -8.97 3.63 -11.88
C LYS A 143 -8.79 3.58 -10.38
N ILE A 144 -8.25 4.65 -9.83
CA ILE A 144 -8.08 4.78 -8.38
C ILE A 144 -9.15 5.75 -7.86
N HIS A 145 -9.92 5.28 -6.88
CA HIS A 145 -11.03 6.04 -6.33
C HIS A 145 -10.58 6.81 -5.10
N ARG A 146 -11.25 7.94 -4.84
CA ARG A 146 -11.10 8.65 -3.57
C ARG A 146 -11.39 7.68 -2.41
N PRO A 147 -10.52 7.61 -1.38
CA PRO A 147 -10.74 6.77 -0.22
C PRO A 147 -12.08 7.09 0.44
N LEU A 148 -12.79 6.04 0.85
CA LEU A 148 -14.00 6.15 1.66
C LEU A 148 -13.56 6.14 3.12
N LEU A 149 -13.57 7.31 3.76
CA LEU A 149 -13.15 7.48 5.15
C LEU A 149 -14.38 7.66 6.04
N MET A 150 -14.33 7.06 7.22
CA MET A 150 -15.25 7.34 8.31
C MET A 150 -14.96 8.72 8.89
N GLU A 151 -16.02 9.44 9.28
CA GLU A 151 -15.91 10.73 9.97
C GLU A 151 -15.44 10.59 11.42
#